data_AF-A0A842L2D2-F1
#
_entry.id   AF-A0A842L2D2-F1
#
_cell.length_a   1.000
_cell.length_b   1.000
_cell.length_c   1.000
_cell.angle_alpha   90.00
_cell.angle_beta   90.00
_cell.angle_gamma   90.00
#
_symmetry.space_group_name_H-M   'P 1'
#
loop_
_entity.id
_entity.type
_entity.pdbx_description
1 polymer ?
#
loop_
_entity_poly.entity_id
_entity_poly.type
_entity_poly.pdbx_seq_one_letter_code
_entity_poly.pdbx_strand_id
1 'polypeptide(L)'
;MNEEQIHRDAWNLYFELRQQGKSKSEAVAGAASECGRSESTIWEWKKKFNWDERESIRAATINQKVEERLNEQLVDLKVQYLKLLNDLIFEVLEERRSKSRDAVKIKSIPDLERVINMALLLIGEIGEERTEEKEEAEYDTELLQEIGRKLIEERKKRRGHDHLH
;
A
#
# COMPACT_ATOMS: atom_id res chain seq x y z
N MET A 1 -4.32 27.28 36.05
CA MET A 1 -3.72 27.80 34.81
C MET A 1 -4.45 27.14 33.68
N ASN A 2 -5.11 27.94 32.87
CA ASN A 2 -5.82 27.44 31.70
C ASN A 2 -4.84 27.36 30.52
N GLU A 3 -5.16 26.52 29.53
CA GLU A 3 -4.33 26.37 28.35
C GLU A 3 -4.52 27.56 27.41
N GLU A 4 -3.50 28.42 27.30
CA GLU A 4 -3.47 29.58 26.40
C GLU A 4 -2.82 29.24 25.06
N GLN A 5 -2.91 30.16 24.09
CA GLN A 5 -2.35 29.97 22.75
C GLN A 5 -0.85 29.64 22.78
N ILE A 6 -0.08 30.33 23.62
CA ILE A 6 1.36 30.08 23.78
C ILE A 6 1.67 28.64 24.22
N HIS A 7 0.80 28.01 25.02
CA HIS A 7 0.98 26.61 25.43
C HIS A 7 0.73 25.65 24.27
N ARG A 8 -0.23 25.98 23.39
CA ARG A 8 -0.55 25.20 22.19
C ARG A 8 0.54 25.32 21.14
N ASP A 9 1.08 26.52 20.96
CA ASP A 9 2.18 26.78 20.03
C ASP A 9 3.45 26.05 20.48
N ALA A 10 3.78 26.15 21.78
CA ALA A 10 4.89 25.41 22.38
C ALA A 10 4.71 23.89 22.24
N TRP A 11 3.49 23.38 22.43
CA TRP A 11 3.15 21.98 22.23
C TRP A 11 3.36 21.54 20.77
N ASN A 12 2.85 22.30 19.80
CA ASN A 12 2.99 21.96 18.38
C ASN A 12 4.47 21.92 17.97
N LEU A 13 5.25 22.91 18.39
CA LEU A 13 6.68 22.93 18.11
C LEU A 13 7.41 21.77 18.80
N TYR A 14 7.14 21.51 20.07
CA TYR A 14 7.68 20.33 20.78
C TYR A 14 7.37 19.04 20.00
N PHE A 15 6.11 18.86 19.58
CA PHE A 15 5.68 17.67 18.86
C PHE A 15 6.39 17.53 17.50
N GLU A 16 6.52 18.61 16.72
CA GLU A 16 7.25 18.61 15.45
C GLU A 16 8.72 18.23 15.63
N LEU A 17 9.39 18.80 16.63
CA LEU A 17 10.78 18.47 16.95
C LEU A 17 10.94 16.98 17.34
N ARG A 18 9.95 16.41 18.04
CA ARG A 18 9.91 14.98 18.36
C ARG A 18 9.76 14.12 17.11
N GLN A 19 8.95 14.53 16.13
CA GLN A 19 8.81 13.83 14.84
C GLN A 19 10.09 13.89 13.99
N GLN A 20 10.91 14.93 14.17
CA GLN A 20 12.23 15.05 13.53
C GLN A 20 13.32 14.20 14.22
N GLY A 21 12.96 13.39 15.23
CA GLY A 21 13.88 12.50 15.93
C GLY A 21 14.63 13.15 17.10
N LYS A 22 14.33 14.40 17.46
CA LYS A 22 14.97 15.03 18.63
C LYS A 22 14.54 14.36 19.93
N SER A 23 15.47 14.26 20.88
CA SER A 23 15.18 13.79 22.23
C SER A 23 14.18 14.73 22.95
N LYS A 24 13.55 14.25 24.03
CA LYS A 24 12.64 15.08 24.83
C LYS A 24 13.32 16.36 25.34
N SER A 25 14.58 16.26 25.75
CA SER A 25 15.35 17.41 26.25
C SER A 25 15.60 18.44 25.15
N GLU A 26 16.02 18.00 23.96
CA GLU A 26 16.28 18.90 22.83
C GLU A 26 14.99 19.55 22.30
N ALA A 27 13.88 18.81 22.29
CA ALA A 27 12.58 19.34 21.90
C ALA A 27 12.06 20.40 22.89
N VAL A 28 12.28 20.18 24.20
CA VAL A 28 11.95 21.17 25.24
C VAL A 28 12.84 22.41 25.13
N ALA A 29 14.15 22.24 24.92
CA ALA A 29 15.06 23.37 24.71
C ALA A 29 14.70 24.18 23.47
N GLY A 30 14.34 23.51 22.36
CA GLY A 30 13.86 24.17 21.15
C GLY A 30 12.56 24.96 21.38
N ALA A 31 11.58 24.36 22.07
CA ALA A 31 10.33 25.05 22.40
C ALA A 31 10.54 26.22 23.37
N ALA A 32 11.46 26.10 24.33
CA ALA A 32 11.82 27.15 25.26
C ALA A 32 12.43 28.36 24.53
N SER A 33 13.37 28.10 23.62
CA SER A 33 14.02 29.14 22.80
C SER A 33 13.02 29.90 21.94
N GLU A 34 12.14 29.19 21.23
CA GLU A 34 11.19 29.83 20.29
C GLU A 34 10.08 30.60 21.04
N CYS A 35 9.59 30.07 22.16
CA CYS A 35 8.54 30.71 22.95
C CYS A 35 9.06 31.79 23.90
N GLY A 36 10.37 32.03 23.97
CA GLY A 36 10.99 32.99 24.89
C GLY A 36 10.74 32.66 26.36
N ARG A 37 10.76 31.38 26.73
CA ARG A 37 10.52 30.87 28.10
C ARG A 37 11.69 30.04 28.59
N SER A 38 11.77 29.81 29.90
CA SER A 38 12.76 28.88 30.44
C SER A 38 12.34 27.43 30.18
N GLU A 39 13.32 26.54 30.05
CA GLU A 39 13.06 25.09 29.91
C GLU A 39 12.23 24.54 31.06
N SER A 40 12.45 25.04 32.29
CA SER A 40 11.65 24.67 33.47
C SER A 40 10.16 24.96 33.29
N THR A 41 9.79 26.10 32.70
CA THR A 41 8.41 26.45 32.40
C THR A 41 7.80 25.50 31.36
N ILE A 42 8.56 25.14 30.32
CA ILE A 42 8.10 24.19 29.31
C ILE A 42 7.92 22.79 29.92
N TRP A 43 8.82 22.36 30.80
CA TRP A 43 8.67 21.09 31.54
C TRP A 43 7.41 21.07 32.42
N GLU A 44 7.10 22.18 33.08
CA GLU A 44 5.86 22.33 33.84
C GLU A 44 4.63 22.25 32.93
N TRP A 45 4.63 22.93 31.78
CA TRP A 45 3.54 22.85 30.81
C TRP A 45 3.37 21.43 30.28
N LYS A 46 4.47 20.78 29.92
CA LYS A 46 4.50 19.40 29.45
C LYS A 46 3.82 18.45 30.44
N LYS A 47 4.13 18.60 31.74
CA LYS A 47 3.50 17.81 32.81
C LYS A 47 2.05 18.19 33.03
N LYS A 48 1.72 19.49 33.04
CA LYS A 48 0.39 20.00 33.38
C LYS A 48 -0.66 19.74 32.30
N PHE A 49 -0.25 19.78 31.04
CA PHE A 49 -1.12 19.59 29.88
C PHE A 49 -0.98 18.17 29.29
N ASN A 50 -0.36 17.23 30.02
CA ASN A 50 -0.21 15.82 29.64
C ASN A 50 0.34 15.62 28.22
N TRP A 51 1.41 16.32 27.88
CA TRP A 51 1.99 16.27 26.54
C TRP A 51 2.47 14.88 26.13
N ASP A 52 2.93 14.03 27.06
CA ASP A 52 3.33 12.65 26.72
C ASP A 52 2.14 11.81 26.23
N GLU A 53 0.97 11.96 26.86
CA GLU A 53 -0.25 11.24 26.46
C GLU A 53 -0.77 11.77 25.12
N ARG A 54 -0.77 13.09 24.95
CA ARG A 54 -1.10 13.74 23.66
C ARG A 54 -0.15 13.31 22.54
N GLU A 55 1.14 13.14 22.84
CA GLU A 55 2.17 12.65 21.89
C GLU A 55 1.82 11.24 21.45
N SER A 56 1.50 10.35 22.40
CA SER A 56 1.12 8.97 22.11
C SER A 56 -0.13 8.87 21.24
N ILE A 57 -1.19 9.59 21.58
CA ILE A 57 -2.45 9.57 20.83
C ILE A 57 -2.24 10.13 19.42
N ARG A 58 -1.57 11.28 19.31
CA ARG A 58 -1.36 11.95 18.01
C ARG A 58 -0.42 11.13 17.11
N ALA A 59 0.62 10.52 17.67
CA ALA A 59 1.51 9.63 16.93
C ALA A 59 0.76 8.39 16.41
N ALA A 60 -0.10 7.77 17.24
CA ALA A 60 -0.94 6.65 16.81
C ALA A 60 -1.89 7.04 15.67
N THR A 61 -2.56 8.20 15.76
CA THR A 61 -3.44 8.70 14.69
C THR A 61 -2.68 9.00 13.40
N ILE A 62 -1.47 9.57 13.48
CA ILE A 62 -0.64 9.83 12.29
C ILE A 62 -0.23 8.51 11.65
N ASN A 63 0.24 7.54 12.44
CA ASN A 63 0.65 6.23 11.94
C ASN A 63 -0.52 5.51 11.25
N GLN A 64 -1.72 5.54 11.84
CA GLN A 64 -2.90 4.96 11.22
C GLN A 64 -3.20 5.60 9.86
N LYS A 65 -3.14 6.93 9.74
CA LYS A 65 -3.35 7.63 8.46
C LYS A 65 -2.27 7.31 7.43
N VAL A 66 -1.02 7.14 7.86
CA VAL A 66 0.08 6.73 7.00
C VAL A 66 -0.15 5.31 6.49
N GLU A 67 -0.59 4.40 7.36
CA GLU A 67 -0.92 3.02 7.02
C GLU A 67 -2.10 2.93 6.05
N GLU A 68 -3.18 3.67 6.29
CA GLU A 68 -4.33 3.78 5.38
C GLU A 68 -3.89 4.25 3.99
N ARG A 69 -3.10 5.34 3.92
CA ARG A 69 -2.58 5.86 2.65
C ARG A 69 -1.65 4.88 1.95
N LEU A 70 -0.78 4.18 2.69
CA LEU A 70 0.12 3.17 2.13
C LEU A 70 -0.69 2.01 1.54
N ASN A 71 -1.74 1.57 2.24
CA ASN A 71 -2.63 0.51 1.78
C ASN A 71 -3.38 0.93 0.50
N GLU A 72 -3.89 2.16 0.43
CA GLU A 72 -4.51 2.70 -0.79
C GLU A 72 -3.53 2.73 -1.97
N GLN A 73 -2.32 3.25 -1.77
CA GLN A 73 -1.28 3.27 -2.81
C GLN A 73 -0.88 1.86 -3.25
N LEU A 74 -0.84 0.90 -2.33
CA LEU A 74 -0.53 -0.49 -2.59
C LEU A 74 -1.64 -1.16 -3.41
N VAL A 75 -2.91 -0.86 -3.12
CA VAL A 75 -4.05 -1.29 -3.95
C VAL A 75 -3.94 -0.72 -5.36
N ASP A 76 -3.66 0.58 -5.51
CA ASP A 76 -3.49 1.20 -6.83
C ASP A 76 -2.34 0.57 -7.62
N LEU A 77 -1.21 0.32 -6.95
CA LEU A 77 -0.05 -0.35 -7.55
C LEU A 77 -0.42 -1.77 -8.01
N LYS A 78 -1.12 -2.53 -7.17
CA LYS A 78 -1.62 -3.88 -7.51
C LYS A 78 -2.54 -3.85 -8.72
N VAL A 79 -3.46 -2.88 -8.80
CA VAL A 79 -4.34 -2.69 -9.96
C VAL A 79 -3.53 -2.38 -11.23
N GLN A 80 -2.50 -1.53 -11.14
CA GLN A 80 -1.62 -1.22 -12.27
C GLN A 80 -0.83 -2.45 -12.74
N TYR A 81 -0.24 -3.22 -11.82
CA TYR A 81 0.46 -4.46 -12.16
C TYR A 81 -0.48 -5.51 -12.75
N LEU A 82 -1.70 -5.64 -12.23
CA LEU A 82 -2.69 -6.56 -12.77
C LEU A 82 -3.11 -6.17 -14.19
N LYS A 83 -3.28 -4.87 -14.46
CA LYS A 83 -3.50 -4.37 -15.82
C LYS A 83 -2.34 -4.74 -16.74
N LEU A 84 -1.10 -4.47 -16.34
CA LEU A 84 0.10 -4.82 -17.11
C LEU A 84 0.18 -6.33 -17.39
N LEU A 85 -0.08 -7.18 -16.39
CA LEU A 85 -0.07 -8.64 -16.56
C LEU A 85 -1.17 -9.08 -17.52
N ASN A 86 -2.38 -8.53 -17.42
CA ASN A 86 -3.45 -8.80 -18.36
C ASN A 86 -3.06 -8.38 -19.78
N ASP A 87 -2.49 -7.19 -19.95
CA ASP A 87 -2.05 -6.68 -21.25
C ASP A 87 -0.97 -7.58 -21.85
N LEU A 88 0.01 -8.03 -21.06
CA LEU A 88 1.03 -9.01 -21.49
C LEU A 88 0.42 -10.36 -21.89
N ILE A 89 -0.56 -10.86 -21.13
CA ILE A 89 -1.29 -12.08 -21.50
C ILE A 89 -2.02 -11.87 -22.84
N PHE A 90 -2.65 -10.71 -23.03
CA PHE A 90 -3.35 -10.39 -24.26
C PHE A 90 -2.42 -10.25 -25.46
N GLU A 91 -1.29 -9.54 -25.31
CA GLU A 91 -0.26 -9.44 -26.35
C GLU A 91 0.25 -10.82 -26.75
N VAL A 92 0.59 -11.68 -25.79
CA VAL A 92 1.02 -13.06 -26.07
C VAL A 92 -0.05 -13.87 -26.82
N LEU A 93 -1.32 -13.70 -26.48
CA LEU A 93 -2.45 -14.38 -27.14
C LEU A 93 -2.70 -13.85 -28.56
N GLU A 94 -2.59 -12.54 -28.78
CA GLU A 94 -2.76 -11.90 -30.10
C GLU A 94 -1.56 -12.16 -31.03
N GLU A 95 -0.34 -12.21 -30.49
CA GLU A 95 0.89 -12.51 -31.24
C GLU A 95 1.00 -13.98 -31.64
N ARG A 96 0.49 -14.90 -30.81
CA ARG A 96 0.27 -16.31 -31.22
C ARG A 96 -0.66 -16.41 -32.44
N ARG A 97 -1.65 -15.52 -32.56
CA ARG A 97 -2.55 -15.48 -33.72
C ARG A 97 -1.91 -14.82 -34.94
N SER A 98 -0.96 -13.91 -34.76
CA SER A 98 -0.42 -13.06 -35.84
C SER A 98 1.00 -13.43 -36.33
N LYS A 99 1.65 -14.48 -35.80
CA LYS A 99 2.98 -15.00 -36.25
C LYS A 99 4.13 -13.97 -36.20
N SER A 100 4.07 -12.98 -35.32
CA SER A 100 5.18 -12.03 -35.09
C SER A 100 6.35 -12.68 -34.32
N ARG A 101 7.59 -12.30 -34.65
CA ARG A 101 8.81 -13.02 -34.22
C ARG A 101 9.38 -12.57 -32.87
N ASP A 102 9.12 -11.33 -32.42
CA ASP A 102 9.90 -10.72 -31.34
C ASP A 102 9.05 -10.28 -30.14
N ALA A 103 8.52 -11.27 -29.42
CA ALA A 103 7.67 -11.09 -28.25
C ALA A 103 8.11 -11.89 -27.04
N VAL A 104 7.75 -11.42 -25.84
CA VAL A 104 7.87 -12.15 -24.57
C VAL A 104 6.92 -13.35 -24.61
N LYS A 105 7.37 -14.48 -25.17
CA LYS A 105 6.54 -15.66 -25.33
C LYS A 105 6.44 -16.43 -24.02
N ILE A 106 5.21 -16.66 -23.56
CA ILE A 106 4.89 -17.78 -22.67
C ILE A 106 5.08 -19.07 -23.49
N LYS A 107 6.26 -19.68 -23.33
CA LYS A 107 6.70 -20.82 -24.16
C LYS A 107 6.26 -22.16 -23.57
N SER A 108 5.88 -22.16 -22.30
CA SER A 108 5.57 -23.38 -21.56
C SER A 108 4.46 -23.14 -20.54
N ILE A 109 3.80 -24.24 -20.11
CA ILE A 109 2.78 -24.20 -19.04
C ILE A 109 3.33 -23.56 -17.75
N PRO A 110 4.57 -23.86 -17.31
CA PRO A 110 5.19 -23.19 -16.17
C PRO A 110 5.36 -21.67 -16.31
N ASP A 111 5.55 -21.15 -17.53
CA ASP A 111 5.63 -19.70 -17.74
C ASP A 111 4.27 -19.04 -17.52
N LEU A 112 3.20 -19.70 -17.94
CA LEU A 112 1.83 -19.24 -17.73
C LEU A 112 1.48 -19.29 -16.23
N GLU A 113 1.84 -20.39 -15.58
CA GLU A 113 1.66 -20.60 -14.16
C GLU A 113 2.38 -19.52 -13.34
N ARG A 114 3.62 -19.15 -13.70
CA ARG A 114 4.36 -18.06 -13.06
C ARG A 114 3.66 -16.71 -13.18
N VAL A 115 3.10 -16.40 -14.35
CA VAL A 115 2.37 -15.15 -14.59
C VAL A 115 1.06 -15.11 -13.77
N ILE A 116 0.33 -16.22 -13.72
CA ILE A 116 -0.90 -16.36 -12.94
C ILE A 116 -0.60 -16.30 -11.43
N ASN A 117 0.40 -17.05 -10.96
CA ASN A 117 0.82 -17.05 -9.56
C ASN A 117 1.30 -15.65 -9.13
N MET A 118 2.00 -14.90 -10.00
CA MET A 118 2.32 -13.49 -9.74
C MET A 118 1.07 -12.62 -9.62
N ALA A 119 0.07 -12.80 -10.50
CA ALA A 119 -1.19 -12.06 -10.41
C ALA A 119 -1.96 -12.36 -9.11
N LEU A 120 -2.02 -13.63 -8.70
CA LEU A 120 -2.70 -14.08 -7.48
C LEU A 120 -1.98 -13.63 -6.20
N LEU A 121 -0.64 -13.69 -6.19
CA LEU A 121 0.19 -13.11 -5.13
C LEU A 121 -0.06 -11.60 -5.00
N LEU A 122 -0.19 -10.89 -6.11
CA LEU A 122 -0.49 -9.46 -6.10
C LEU A 122 -1.90 -9.18 -5.56
N ILE A 123 -2.90 -10.00 -5.85
CA ILE A 123 -4.27 -9.79 -5.31
C ILE A 123 -4.35 -10.17 -3.82
N GLY A 124 -3.36 -10.91 -3.29
CA GLY A 124 -3.32 -11.36 -1.89
C GLY A 124 -4.09 -12.66 -1.66
N GLU A 125 -4.46 -13.38 -2.73
CA GLU A 125 -5.09 -14.70 -2.62
C GLU A 125 -4.10 -15.80 -2.26
N ILE A 126 -2.80 -15.59 -2.54
CA ILE A 126 -1.72 -16.43 -2.03
C ILE A 126 -1.15 -15.75 -0.78
N GLY A 127 -1.91 -15.81 0.31
CA GLY A 127 -1.45 -15.43 1.64
C GLY A 127 -0.50 -16.48 2.20
N GLU A 128 0.65 -16.00 2.68
CA GLU A 128 1.59 -16.61 3.63
C GLU A 128 1.33 -18.05 4.09
N GLU A 129 1.68 -19.05 3.27
CA GLU A 129 2.14 -20.35 3.72
C GLU A 129 2.97 -20.98 2.59
N ARG A 130 4.23 -20.55 2.47
CA ARG A 130 5.23 -21.34 1.76
C ARG A 130 5.76 -22.40 2.71
N THR A 131 5.01 -23.46 2.90
CA THR A 131 5.61 -24.78 3.14
C THR A 131 6.08 -25.29 1.79
N GLU A 132 7.40 -25.41 1.66
CA GLU A 132 8.07 -25.98 0.51
C GLU A 132 7.74 -27.47 0.41
N GLU A 133 6.57 -27.80 -0.12
CA GLU A 133 6.30 -29.14 -0.63
C GLU A 133 6.01 -29.01 -2.12
N LYS A 134 6.98 -29.46 -2.93
CA LYS A 134 6.80 -29.67 -4.36
C LYS A 134 5.84 -30.85 -4.54
N GLU A 135 4.55 -30.61 -4.35
CA GLU A 135 3.54 -31.48 -4.95
C GLU A 135 3.36 -30.99 -6.39
N GLU A 136 3.59 -31.89 -7.35
CA GLU A 136 3.13 -31.69 -8.73
C GLU A 136 1.61 -31.56 -8.66
N ALA A 137 1.12 -30.33 -8.56
CA ALA A 137 -0.30 -30.06 -8.62
C ALA A 137 -0.79 -30.53 -10.00
N GLU A 138 -1.52 -31.64 -10.01
CA GLU A 138 -2.20 -32.14 -11.20
C GLU A 138 -3.34 -31.15 -11.51
N TYR A 139 -3.04 -30.15 -12.33
CA TYR A 139 -4.00 -29.10 -12.65
C TYR A 139 -5.13 -29.65 -13.51
N ASP A 140 -6.37 -29.41 -13.06
CA ASP A 140 -7.55 -29.64 -13.87
C ASP A 140 -7.57 -28.69 -15.07
N THR A 141 -7.09 -29.19 -16.21
CA THR A 141 -7.06 -28.48 -17.48
C THR A 141 -8.44 -28.04 -17.97
N GLU A 142 -9.52 -28.73 -17.56
CA GLU A 142 -10.88 -28.33 -17.94
C GLU A 142 -11.30 -27.07 -17.17
N LEU A 143 -10.97 -26.97 -15.89
CA LEU A 143 -11.23 -25.81 -15.06
C LEU A 143 -10.51 -24.56 -15.60
N LEU A 144 -9.23 -24.70 -16.00
CA LEU A 144 -8.47 -23.60 -16.59
C LEU A 144 -9.06 -23.14 -17.93
N GLN A 145 -9.54 -24.08 -18.76
CA GLN A 145 -10.24 -23.75 -20.01
C GLN A 145 -11.61 -23.10 -19.76
N GLU A 146 -12.30 -23.48 -18.69
CA GLU A 146 -13.57 -22.87 -18.29
C GLU A 146 -13.36 -21.42 -17.81
N ILE A 147 -12.35 -21.18 -16.97
CA ILE A 147 -11.97 -19.84 -16.53
C ILE A 147 -11.64 -18.96 -17.75
N GLY A 148 -10.84 -19.48 -18.68
CA GLY A 148 -10.53 -18.78 -19.93
C GLY A 148 -11.77 -18.43 -20.77
N ARG A 149 -12.74 -19.35 -20.88
CA ARG A 149 -14.00 -19.11 -21.58
C ARG A 149 -14.86 -18.03 -20.91
N LYS A 150 -15.01 -18.09 -19.58
CA LYS A 150 -15.79 -17.11 -18.80
C LYS A 150 -15.22 -15.69 -18.92
N LEU A 151 -13.90 -15.55 -18.88
CA LEU A 151 -13.24 -14.25 -19.05
C LEU A 151 -13.46 -13.65 -20.44
N ILE A 152 -13.51 -14.49 -21.49
CA ILE A 152 -13.83 -14.06 -22.86
C ILE A 152 -15.30 -13.63 -22.98
N GLU A 153 -16.23 -14.36 -22.36
CA GLU A 153 -17.66 -14.04 -22.39
C GLU A 153 -17.99 -12.73 -21.65
N GLU A 154 -17.41 -12.51 -20.47
CA GLU A 154 -17.57 -11.25 -19.73
C GLU A 154 -17.06 -10.04 -20.54
N ARG A 155 -15.99 -10.22 -21.33
CA ARG A 155 -15.49 -9.16 -22.22
C ARG A 155 -16.40 -8.90 -23.42
N LYS A 156 -17.14 -9.89 -23.91
CA LYS A 156 -18.16 -9.69 -24.97
C LYS A 156 -19.36 -8.92 -24.43
N LYS A 157 -19.79 -9.18 -23.20
CA LYS A 157 -20.87 -8.43 -22.54
C LYS A 157 -20.49 -6.97 -22.32
N ARG A 158 -19.26 -6.70 -21.85
CA ARG A 158 -18.76 -5.33 -21.64
C ARG A 158 -18.65 -4.54 -22.94
N ARG A 159 -18.09 -5.13 -24.01
CA ARG A 159 -18.01 -4.48 -25.34
C ARG A 159 -19.36 -4.26 -26.03
N GLY A 160 -20.38 -5.08 -25.72
CA GLY A 160 -21.73 -4.86 -26.23
C GLY A 160 -22.47 -3.69 -25.56
N HIS A 161 -22.01 -3.25 -24.39
CA HIS A 161 -22.61 -2.12 -23.67
C HIS A 161 -22.11 -0.76 -24.18
N ASP A 162 -20.88 -0.71 -24.70
CA ASP A 162 -20.24 0.50 -25.25
C ASP A 162 -20.69 0.87 -26.68
N HIS A 163 -21.68 0.16 -27.26
CA HIS A 163 -22.21 0.41 -28.61
C HIS A 163 -23.70 0.84 -28.62
N LEU A 164 -24.28 1.14 -27.45
CA LEU A 164 -25.68 1.57 -27.30
C LEU A 164 -25.85 2.96 -26.68
N HIS A 165 -24.78 3.76 -26.57
CA HIS A 165 -24.85 5.17 -26.18
C HIS A 165 -24.12 6.09 -27.14
#